data_AF-V3ZQB4-F1
#
_entry.id   AF-V3ZQB4-F1
#
_cell.length_a   1.000
_cell.length_b   1.000
_cell.length_c   1.000
_cell.angle_alpha   90.00
_cell.angle_beta   90.00
_cell.angle_gamma   90.00
#
_symmetry.space_group_name_H-M   'P 1'
#
loop_
_entity.id
_entity.type
_entity.pdbx_description
1 polymer ?
#
loop_
_entity_poly.entity_id
_entity_poly.type
_entity_poly.pdbx_seq_one_letter_code
_entity_poly.pdbx_strand_id
1 'polypeptide(L)'
;MSVSDRSWTWTDAHYCSLPSQTNIYGLARIKSGGGNRLLVASLKGDTPITLVSFDYKQNKLKPSTRTVQFTYIPADAEIASIDVMNRFDPDSTLVVGITFIRHQSHDGKRTGQFLNLYFSFQGNEGETEEMMTKTIELSYVPFQLTHTVLLKDDVPEAVILLSGGDKTIHMYRDVADNNFQEENTVEYFPEFIVFESNVLKFVMKYIDNCQKRLTAMGFQSGQIRLTLVDVKENTVLKNWTDEHNSPVTSLVLFNPQNQAPCPQFIDSNQSEDGIEDEENNDFSLLVTSALMPATVYRNVLTNALDDYLLIPDSDKYDTPLCSCVVDIDFDGHNEILLGTYGQELLAYKFVVDKSRSKKGSYELLWTRSFAFPVTGLDSLDIMGDGMKDLCVVTLKGLHILQPDLPEVAEVCLERLILLAESGSEIGDDYLQLQKELVELN
;
A
#
# COMPACT_ATOMS: atom_id res chain seq x y z
N MET A 1 -12.51 28.84 -11.52
CA MET A 1 -11.33 28.71 -10.64
C MET A 1 -10.48 27.60 -11.21
N SER A 2 -9.16 27.70 -11.22
CA SER A 2 -8.35 26.51 -11.53
C SER A 2 -8.64 25.44 -10.48
N VAL A 3 -8.71 24.17 -10.89
CA VAL A 3 -8.95 23.01 -10.01
C VAL A 3 -7.97 22.99 -8.81
N SER A 4 -6.81 23.64 -8.95
CA SER A 4 -5.74 23.79 -7.95
C SER A 4 -6.10 24.54 -6.66
N ASP A 5 -7.23 25.27 -6.61
CA ASP A 5 -7.57 26.12 -5.46
C ASP A 5 -8.76 25.57 -4.64
N ARG A 6 -9.27 24.38 -4.96
CA ARG A 6 -10.34 23.72 -4.18
C ARG A 6 -9.77 23.16 -2.88
N SER A 7 -10.40 23.48 -1.74
CA SER A 7 -10.07 22.88 -0.45
C SER A 7 -10.77 21.54 -0.32
N TRP A 8 -10.11 20.46 -0.72
CA TRP A 8 -10.70 19.12 -0.68
C TRP A 8 -10.97 18.66 0.75
N THR A 9 -12.21 18.21 0.98
CA THR A 9 -12.62 17.70 2.29
C THR A 9 -12.78 16.18 2.27
N TRP A 10 -12.30 15.54 3.34
CA TRP A 10 -12.35 14.09 3.53
C TRP A 10 -13.20 13.76 4.77
N THR A 11 -14.30 13.06 4.58
CA THR A 11 -15.29 12.77 5.62
C THR A 11 -15.19 11.33 6.13
N ASP A 12 -15.55 11.05 7.39
CA ASP A 12 -15.61 9.67 7.89
C ASP A 12 -16.80 8.94 7.24
N ALA A 13 -16.51 7.98 6.36
CA ALA A 13 -17.51 7.11 5.75
C ALA A 13 -17.86 5.93 6.66
N HIS A 14 -16.85 5.38 7.36
CA HIS A 14 -17.02 4.28 8.31
C HIS A 14 -15.92 4.29 9.37
N TYR A 15 -16.26 3.82 10.57
CA TYR A 15 -15.30 3.56 11.64
C TYR A 15 -15.58 2.19 12.26
N CYS A 16 -14.53 1.42 12.51
CA CYS A 16 -14.63 0.25 13.36
C CYS A 16 -13.53 0.21 14.43
N SER A 17 -13.92 -0.16 15.65
CA SER A 17 -12.99 -0.42 16.74
C SER A 17 -12.36 -1.80 16.60
N LEU A 18 -11.07 -1.91 16.94
CA LEU A 18 -10.35 -3.16 16.99
C LEU A 18 -10.49 -3.82 18.38
N PRO A 19 -10.47 -5.17 18.46
CA PRO A 19 -10.58 -5.89 19.73
C PRO A 19 -9.40 -5.62 20.69
N SER A 20 -8.23 -5.31 20.16
CA SER A 20 -7.08 -4.82 20.94
C SER A 20 -6.23 -3.88 20.11
N GLN A 21 -5.06 -3.48 20.63
CA GLN A 21 -4.17 -2.59 19.91
C GLN A 21 -3.60 -3.27 18.65
N THR A 22 -3.40 -2.54 17.56
CA THR A 22 -2.68 -3.02 16.35
C THR A 22 -1.23 -2.50 16.31
N ASN A 23 -0.51 -2.80 15.22
CA ASN A 23 0.87 -2.38 14.99
C ASN A 23 1.08 -1.93 13.52
N ILE A 24 2.31 -1.52 13.17
CA ILE A 24 2.66 -0.98 11.84
C ILE A 24 2.69 -2.03 10.70
N TYR A 25 2.62 -3.32 11.02
CA TYR A 25 2.52 -4.44 10.07
C TYR A 25 1.16 -5.14 10.16
N GLY A 26 0.18 -4.49 10.82
CA GLY A 26 -1.13 -5.07 11.11
C GLY A 26 -2.18 -4.86 10.03
N LEU A 27 -1.85 -4.21 8.90
CA LEU A 27 -2.80 -3.91 7.83
C LEU A 27 -2.45 -4.71 6.57
N ALA A 28 -3.43 -5.44 6.03
CA ALA A 28 -3.30 -6.15 4.77
C ALA A 28 -4.53 -5.93 3.87
N ARG A 29 -4.30 -5.89 2.56
CA ARG A 29 -5.33 -5.66 1.55
C ARG A 29 -5.67 -6.95 0.80
N ILE A 30 -6.96 -7.22 0.66
CA ILE A 30 -7.47 -8.26 -0.22
C ILE A 30 -7.97 -7.61 -1.51
N LYS A 31 -7.35 -7.96 -2.64
CA LYS A 31 -7.86 -7.64 -3.99
C LYS A 31 -8.40 -8.91 -4.60
N SER A 32 -9.72 -9.05 -4.70
CA SER A 32 -10.38 -10.19 -5.34
C SER A 32 -11.43 -9.67 -6.33
N GLY A 33 -11.81 -10.50 -7.31
CA GLY A 33 -12.90 -10.16 -8.26
C GLY A 33 -14.23 -9.82 -7.57
N GLY A 34 -14.42 -10.23 -6.31
CA GLY A 34 -15.57 -9.88 -5.47
C GLY A 34 -15.47 -8.55 -4.70
N GLY A 35 -14.51 -7.68 -5.04
CA GLY A 35 -14.32 -6.35 -4.43
C GLY A 35 -13.12 -6.27 -3.49
N ASN A 36 -12.74 -5.03 -3.16
CA ASN A 36 -11.62 -4.75 -2.26
C ASN A 36 -12.03 -4.91 -0.80
N ARG A 37 -11.18 -5.55 0.00
CA ARG A 37 -11.41 -5.73 1.45
C ARG A 37 -10.11 -5.47 2.22
N LEU A 38 -10.25 -5.20 3.51
CA LEU A 38 -9.12 -4.99 4.40
C LEU A 38 -9.13 -5.98 5.56
N LEU A 39 -7.95 -6.49 5.92
CA LEU A 39 -7.71 -7.19 7.17
C LEU A 39 -6.87 -6.31 8.08
N VAL A 40 -7.32 -6.16 9.32
CA VAL A 40 -6.57 -5.48 10.38
C VAL A 40 -6.32 -6.45 11.51
N ALA A 41 -5.05 -6.78 11.74
CA ALA A 41 -4.59 -7.62 12.82
C ALA A 41 -4.41 -6.82 14.11
N SER A 42 -5.04 -7.28 15.17
CA SER A 42 -4.79 -6.80 16.53
C SER A 42 -3.72 -7.67 17.19
N LEU A 43 -2.97 -7.10 18.12
CA LEU A 43 -1.90 -7.79 18.83
C LEU A 43 -2.43 -8.99 19.60
N LYS A 44 -3.56 -8.86 20.30
CA LYS A 44 -4.12 -9.91 21.18
C LYS A 44 -5.63 -10.08 21.00
N GLY A 45 -6.13 -11.21 21.49
CA GLY A 45 -7.56 -11.51 21.60
C GLY A 45 -7.91 -12.86 20.98
N ASP A 46 -9.10 -13.35 21.28
CA ASP A 46 -9.58 -14.65 20.78
C ASP A 46 -9.82 -14.62 19.27
N THR A 47 -10.24 -13.47 18.74
CA THR A 47 -10.43 -13.22 17.30
C THR A 47 -9.70 -11.94 16.89
N PRO A 48 -8.36 -11.98 16.80
CA PRO A 48 -7.54 -10.78 16.70
C PRO A 48 -7.61 -10.11 15.32
N ILE A 49 -8.08 -10.80 14.28
CA ILE A 49 -8.17 -10.27 12.92
C ILE A 49 -9.56 -9.70 12.65
N THR A 50 -9.63 -8.45 12.20
CA THR A 50 -10.87 -7.78 11.78
C THR A 50 -10.89 -7.64 10.25
N LEU A 51 -11.93 -8.16 9.60
CA LEU A 51 -12.21 -7.95 8.18
C LEU A 51 -13.18 -6.77 8.01
N VAL A 52 -12.84 -5.88 7.09
CA VAL A 52 -13.67 -4.75 6.70
C VAL A 52 -13.90 -4.77 5.19
N SER A 53 -15.17 -4.70 4.79
CA SER A 53 -15.61 -4.58 3.39
C SER A 53 -16.84 -3.68 3.32
N PHE A 54 -17.22 -3.27 2.10
CA PHE A 54 -18.53 -2.71 1.84
C PHE A 54 -19.31 -3.67 0.95
N ASP A 55 -20.53 -4.01 1.39
CA ASP A 55 -21.39 -4.96 0.69
C ASP A 55 -22.68 -4.26 0.26
N TYR A 56 -23.16 -4.52 -0.95
CA TYR A 56 -24.48 -4.09 -1.38
C TYR A 56 -25.57 -4.97 -0.75
N LYS A 57 -26.30 -4.42 0.21
CA LYS A 57 -27.44 -5.09 0.86
C LYS A 57 -28.70 -4.26 0.66
N GLN A 58 -29.72 -4.85 0.02
CA GLN A 58 -31.00 -4.19 -0.29
C GLN A 58 -30.82 -2.88 -1.11
N ASN A 59 -29.99 -2.92 -2.17
CA ASN A 59 -29.64 -1.77 -3.02
C ASN A 59 -29.02 -0.59 -2.26
N LYS A 60 -28.42 -0.84 -1.09
CA LYS A 60 -27.64 0.15 -0.35
C LYS A 60 -26.28 -0.43 -0.04
N LEU A 61 -25.24 0.34 -0.34
CA LEU A 61 -23.89 0.01 0.10
C LEU A 61 -23.83 0.16 1.62
N LYS A 62 -23.41 -0.89 2.32
CA LYS A 62 -23.27 -0.88 3.77
C LYS A 62 -21.90 -1.38 4.17
N PRO A 63 -21.23 -0.71 5.12
CA PRO A 63 -20.02 -1.25 5.69
C PRO A 63 -20.31 -2.55 6.44
N SER A 64 -19.39 -3.49 6.30
CA SER A 64 -19.41 -4.83 6.88
C SER A 64 -18.13 -4.97 7.68
N THR A 65 -18.25 -5.14 8.99
CA THR A 65 -17.10 -5.37 9.88
C THR A 65 -17.35 -6.65 10.66
N ARG A 66 -16.43 -7.60 10.55
CA ARG A 66 -16.49 -8.86 11.29
C ARG A 66 -15.12 -9.31 11.71
N THR A 67 -15.02 -9.95 12.87
CA THR A 67 -13.78 -10.62 13.27
C THR A 67 -13.67 -11.97 12.56
N VAL A 68 -12.48 -12.30 12.06
CA VAL A 68 -12.19 -13.58 11.38
C VAL A 68 -11.33 -14.42 12.33
N GLN A 69 -11.77 -15.66 12.55
CA GLN A 69 -11.02 -16.62 13.35
C GLN A 69 -10.14 -17.47 12.44
N PHE A 70 -8.84 -17.44 12.69
CA PHE A 70 -7.87 -18.31 12.06
C PHE A 70 -7.50 -19.43 13.01
N THR A 71 -7.53 -20.67 12.53
CA THR A 71 -7.14 -21.85 13.32
C THR A 71 -5.64 -21.83 13.62
N TYR A 72 -5.21 -22.53 14.68
CA TYR A 72 -3.81 -22.66 15.06
C TYR A 72 -3.08 -21.35 15.45
N ILE A 73 -3.83 -20.30 15.81
CA ILE A 73 -3.31 -19.13 16.53
C ILE A 73 -3.73 -19.26 18.00
N PRO A 74 -2.80 -19.46 18.94
CA PRO A 74 -3.11 -19.49 20.37
C PRO A 74 -3.71 -18.16 20.85
N ALA A 75 -4.66 -18.20 21.79
CA ALA A 75 -5.28 -16.99 22.35
C ALA A 75 -4.28 -16.07 23.10
N ASP A 76 -3.17 -16.63 23.58
CA ASP A 76 -2.07 -15.92 24.24
C ASP A 76 -0.96 -15.45 23.27
N ALA A 77 -1.15 -15.65 21.96
CA ALA A 77 -0.22 -15.19 20.95
C ALA A 77 -0.32 -13.68 20.72
N GLU A 78 0.82 -13.06 20.39
CA GLU A 78 0.92 -11.70 19.91
C GLU A 78 1.16 -11.67 18.41
N ILE A 79 0.24 -11.09 17.63
CA ILE A 79 0.42 -10.99 16.17
C ILE A 79 1.49 -9.96 15.86
N ALA A 80 2.48 -10.36 15.06
CA ALA A 80 3.59 -9.51 14.64
C ALA A 80 3.32 -8.85 13.29
N SER A 81 2.86 -9.60 12.28
CA SER A 81 2.52 -9.06 10.96
C SER A 81 1.50 -9.93 10.22
N ILE A 82 0.78 -9.31 9.29
CA ILE A 82 -0.19 -9.96 8.40
C ILE A 82 0.02 -9.47 6.97
N ASP A 83 -0.13 -10.37 6.00
CA ASP A 83 -0.17 -10.01 4.59
C ASP A 83 -1.09 -10.97 3.82
N VAL A 84 -1.57 -10.52 2.66
CA VAL A 84 -2.45 -11.30 1.77
C VAL A 84 -1.92 -11.25 0.36
N MET A 85 -1.78 -12.42 -0.26
CA MET A 85 -1.39 -12.54 -1.67
C MET A 85 -2.40 -13.37 -2.46
N ASN A 86 -2.49 -13.10 -3.75
CA ASN A 86 -3.19 -13.96 -4.71
C ASN A 86 -2.18 -14.88 -5.40
N ARG A 87 -2.55 -16.14 -5.61
CA ARG A 87 -1.80 -17.02 -6.51
C ARG A 87 -2.06 -16.67 -7.96
N PHE A 88 -1.10 -17.01 -8.81
CA PHE A 88 -1.22 -16.96 -10.27
C PHE A 88 -1.87 -18.24 -10.83
N ASP A 89 -2.84 -18.82 -10.12
CA ASP A 89 -3.61 -19.97 -10.58
C ASP A 89 -4.96 -19.51 -11.20
N PRO A 90 -5.63 -20.35 -12.01
CA PRO A 90 -6.88 -19.98 -12.67
C PRO A 90 -7.99 -19.53 -11.71
N ASP A 91 -7.97 -20.06 -10.49
CA ASP A 91 -8.95 -19.77 -9.44
C ASP A 91 -8.57 -18.55 -8.56
N SER A 92 -7.38 -17.96 -8.80
CA SER A 92 -6.80 -16.87 -8.01
C SER A 92 -6.93 -17.11 -6.50
N THR A 93 -6.44 -18.26 -6.06
CA THR A 93 -6.49 -18.73 -4.68
C THR A 93 -5.81 -17.71 -3.77
N LEU A 94 -6.52 -17.28 -2.73
CA LEU A 94 -5.99 -16.36 -1.73
C LEU A 94 -5.11 -17.10 -0.72
N VAL A 95 -3.97 -16.49 -0.39
CA VAL A 95 -3.09 -16.93 0.70
C VAL A 95 -2.96 -15.81 1.72
N VAL A 96 -3.34 -16.09 2.96
CA VAL A 96 -3.17 -15.16 4.08
C VAL A 96 -1.99 -15.64 4.91
N GLY A 97 -0.96 -14.81 5.02
CA GLY A 97 0.18 -15.06 5.91
C GLY A 97 0.03 -14.29 7.21
N ILE A 98 0.22 -14.96 8.34
CA ILE A 98 0.17 -14.34 9.67
C ILE A 98 1.38 -14.81 10.46
N THR A 99 2.18 -13.86 10.95
CA THR A 99 3.25 -14.15 11.90
C THR A 99 2.83 -13.78 13.32
N PHE A 100 3.21 -14.60 14.30
CA PHE A 100 2.91 -14.34 15.70
C PHE A 100 3.96 -14.89 16.64
N ILE A 101 4.01 -14.31 17.83
CA ILE A 101 4.92 -14.69 18.92
C ILE A 101 4.08 -15.26 20.05
N ARG A 102 4.39 -16.49 20.46
CA ARG A 102 3.76 -17.13 21.62
C ARG A 102 4.60 -16.87 22.86
N HIS A 103 3.98 -16.24 23.87
CA HIS A 103 4.60 -16.04 25.18
C HIS A 103 4.59 -17.33 26.01
N GLN A 104 5.48 -17.43 27.00
CA GLN A 104 5.65 -18.67 27.78
C GLN A 104 4.32 -19.15 28.38
N SER A 105 4.03 -20.43 28.16
CA SER A 105 2.94 -21.11 28.86
C SER A 105 3.42 -21.57 30.25
N HIS A 106 2.48 -21.73 31.20
CA HIS A 106 2.76 -22.11 32.60
C HIS A 106 3.62 -23.39 32.79
N ASP A 107 3.82 -24.19 31.74
CA ASP A 107 4.64 -25.41 31.71
C ASP A 107 6.13 -25.20 31.38
N GLY A 108 6.63 -23.96 31.32
CA GLY A 108 8.07 -23.68 31.12
C GLY A 108 8.59 -23.94 29.70
N LYS A 109 7.71 -24.10 28.70
CA LYS A 109 8.11 -24.10 27.28
C LYS A 109 8.54 -22.70 26.84
N ARG A 110 9.60 -22.64 26.02
CA ARG A 110 10.19 -21.41 25.48
C ARG A 110 9.17 -20.61 24.67
N THR A 111 9.38 -19.29 24.63
CA THR A 111 8.75 -18.40 23.64
C THR A 111 9.06 -18.93 22.24
N GLY A 112 8.05 -19.04 21.38
CA GLY A 112 8.20 -19.50 20.00
C GLY A 112 7.61 -18.50 19.03
N GLN A 113 8.21 -18.38 17.86
CA GLN A 113 7.75 -17.53 16.77
C GLN A 113 7.26 -18.40 15.62
N PHE A 114 6.16 -18.03 14.99
CA PHE A 114 5.53 -18.85 13.97
C PHE A 114 5.05 -18.00 12.79
N LEU A 115 5.09 -18.59 11.59
CA LEU A 115 4.40 -18.15 10.39
C LEU A 115 3.32 -19.17 10.06
N ASN A 116 2.06 -18.74 10.08
CA ASN A 116 0.94 -19.52 9.56
C ASN A 116 0.56 -18.99 8.19
N LEU A 117 0.42 -19.91 7.24
CA LEU A 117 -0.08 -19.64 5.89
C LEU A 117 -1.42 -20.34 5.73
N TYR A 118 -2.45 -19.56 5.44
CA TYR A 118 -3.81 -20.03 5.25
C TYR A 118 -4.19 -19.96 3.79
N PHE A 119 -4.79 -21.03 3.30
CA PHE A 119 -5.20 -21.17 1.89
C PHE A 119 -6.72 -21.29 1.85
N SER A 120 -7.38 -20.41 1.10
CA SER A 120 -8.81 -20.54 0.82
C SER A 120 -9.00 -20.95 -0.62
N PHE A 121 -9.76 -22.02 -0.85
CA PHE A 121 -10.40 -22.25 -2.13
C PHE A 121 -11.52 -21.19 -2.30
N GLN A 122 -11.72 -20.63 -3.49
CA GLN A 122 -12.89 -19.77 -3.72
C GLN A 122 -14.13 -20.64 -3.88
N GLY A 123 -14.83 -20.95 -2.79
CA GLY A 123 -16.25 -21.33 -2.84
C GLY A 123 -17.14 -20.15 -2.48
N ASN A 124 -18.26 -20.03 -3.19
CA ASN A 124 -19.26 -18.97 -3.03
C ASN A 124 -19.71 -18.75 -1.56
N GLU A 125 -20.19 -17.54 -1.28
CA GLU A 125 -20.76 -17.12 0.00
C GLU A 125 -21.66 -18.18 0.65
N GLY A 126 -21.26 -18.71 1.81
CA GLY A 126 -22.19 -19.42 2.70
C GLY A 126 -21.66 -20.66 3.39
N GLU A 127 -20.53 -21.24 2.98
CA GLU A 127 -19.98 -22.44 3.61
C GLU A 127 -18.75 -22.11 4.46
N THR A 128 -18.70 -22.70 5.65
CA THR A 128 -17.55 -22.59 6.57
C THR A 128 -16.45 -23.49 6.02
N GLU A 129 -15.74 -23.03 4.99
CA GLU A 129 -14.72 -23.84 4.32
C GLU A 129 -13.49 -24.02 5.22
N GLU A 130 -13.05 -25.26 5.37
CA GLU A 130 -11.85 -25.60 6.14
C GLU A 130 -10.62 -25.00 5.44
N MET A 131 -10.14 -23.86 5.95
CA MET A 131 -8.88 -23.28 5.48
C MET A 131 -7.73 -24.25 5.79
N MET A 132 -7.09 -24.76 4.73
CA MET A 132 -5.84 -25.49 4.90
C MET A 132 -4.79 -24.53 5.47
N THR A 133 -4.00 -25.02 6.43
CA THR A 133 -3.00 -24.21 7.14
C THR A 133 -1.65 -24.89 7.11
N LYS A 134 -0.60 -24.14 6.76
CA LYS A 134 0.80 -24.52 6.96
C LYS A 134 1.38 -23.67 8.08
N THR A 135 1.85 -24.31 9.15
CA THR A 135 2.58 -23.64 10.24
C THR A 135 4.07 -23.90 10.09
N ILE A 136 4.86 -22.84 10.16
CA ILE A 136 6.32 -22.85 10.11
C ILE A 136 6.83 -22.21 11.41
N GLU A 137 7.65 -22.94 12.17
CA GLU A 137 8.33 -22.38 13.33
C GLU A 137 9.55 -21.58 12.87
N LEU A 138 9.66 -20.34 13.35
CA LEU A 138 10.70 -19.40 12.98
C LEU A 138 11.81 -19.42 14.04
N SER A 139 13.07 -19.34 13.60
CA SER A 139 14.24 -19.23 14.47
C SER A 139 14.57 -17.77 14.86
N TYR A 140 13.78 -16.82 14.37
CA TYR A 140 14.01 -15.38 14.48
C TYR A 140 12.71 -14.63 14.82
N VAL A 141 12.84 -13.36 15.22
CA VAL A 141 11.69 -12.48 15.49
C VAL A 141 11.20 -11.88 14.16
N PRO A 142 9.95 -12.11 13.75
CA PRO A 142 9.42 -11.58 12.49
C PRO A 142 9.13 -10.07 12.57
N PHE A 143 9.42 -9.34 11.49
CA PHE A 143 9.02 -7.95 11.27
C PHE A 143 8.01 -7.87 10.13
N GLN A 144 8.33 -7.15 9.04
CA GLN A 144 7.46 -7.02 7.88
C GLN A 144 7.33 -8.37 7.15
N LEU A 145 6.09 -8.81 7.02
CA LEU A 145 5.64 -9.83 6.07
C LEU A 145 5.10 -9.11 4.83
N THR A 146 5.50 -9.56 3.65
CA THR A 146 5.02 -9.05 2.36
C THR A 146 5.10 -10.15 1.32
N HIS A 147 4.46 -9.98 0.18
CA HIS A 147 4.62 -10.84 -0.98
C HIS A 147 5.21 -10.08 -2.18
N THR A 148 5.71 -10.83 -3.15
CA THR A 148 6.11 -10.32 -4.45
C THR A 148 5.93 -11.37 -5.53
N VAL A 149 6.07 -10.95 -6.77
CA VAL A 149 6.10 -11.85 -7.93
C VAL A 149 7.55 -12.24 -8.18
N LEU A 150 7.80 -13.53 -8.36
CA LEU A 150 9.04 -14.10 -8.84
C LEU A 150 8.81 -14.53 -10.29
N LEU A 151 9.67 -14.11 -11.21
CA LEU A 151 9.65 -14.57 -12.61
C LEU A 151 10.67 -15.69 -12.76
N LYS A 152 10.19 -16.94 -12.83
CA LYS A 152 11.04 -18.11 -13.05
C LYS A 152 10.73 -18.69 -14.42
N ASP A 153 11.71 -18.70 -15.31
CA ASP A 153 11.55 -19.18 -16.69
C ASP A 153 10.35 -18.51 -17.41
N ASP A 154 10.18 -17.19 -17.20
CA ASP A 154 9.07 -16.36 -17.68
C ASP A 154 7.68 -16.73 -17.13
N VAL A 155 7.60 -17.62 -16.12
CA VAL A 155 6.36 -17.94 -15.41
C VAL A 155 6.30 -17.12 -14.11
N PRO A 156 5.25 -16.30 -13.91
CA PRO A 156 5.06 -15.56 -12.67
C PRO A 156 4.60 -16.48 -11.54
N GLU A 157 5.28 -16.39 -10.41
CA GLU A 157 4.97 -17.12 -9.19
C GLU A 157 4.89 -16.15 -8.00
N ALA A 158 3.89 -16.31 -7.14
CA ALA A 158 3.77 -15.49 -5.94
C ALA A 158 4.63 -16.10 -4.82
N VAL A 159 5.54 -15.31 -4.26
CA VAL A 159 6.39 -15.72 -3.14
C VAL A 159 6.20 -14.80 -1.95
N ILE A 160 6.33 -15.37 -0.76
CA ILE A 160 6.23 -14.64 0.50
C ILE A 160 7.64 -14.27 0.96
N LEU A 161 7.81 -13.03 1.42
CA LEU A 161 9.04 -12.51 2.00
C LEU A 161 8.79 -12.06 3.44
N LEU A 162 9.71 -12.42 4.32
CA LEU A 162 9.63 -12.11 5.74
C LEU A 162 10.96 -11.56 6.24
N SER A 163 10.97 -10.31 6.71
CA SER A 163 12.14 -9.73 7.37
C SER A 163 12.25 -10.20 8.81
N GLY A 164 13.48 -10.50 9.26
CA GLY A 164 13.76 -11.09 10.56
C GLY A 164 14.74 -10.30 11.43
N GLY A 165 14.65 -10.53 12.74
CA GLY A 165 15.57 -10.02 13.77
C GLY A 165 16.98 -10.63 13.75
N ASP A 166 17.25 -11.48 12.77
CA ASP A 166 18.53 -12.11 12.45
C ASP A 166 19.25 -11.42 11.28
N LYS A 167 18.76 -10.24 10.87
CA LYS A 167 19.35 -9.41 9.80
C LYS A 167 19.32 -10.11 8.44
N THR A 168 18.21 -10.78 8.17
CA THR A 168 17.93 -11.44 6.89
C THR A 168 16.49 -11.17 6.44
N ILE A 169 16.27 -11.32 5.14
CA ILE A 169 14.93 -11.43 4.55
C ILE A 169 14.82 -12.87 4.06
N HIS A 170 13.81 -13.58 4.53
CA HIS A 170 13.55 -14.99 4.21
C HIS A 170 12.48 -15.08 3.15
N MET A 171 12.58 -16.07 2.27
CA MET A 171 11.63 -16.33 1.19
C MET A 171 10.96 -17.67 1.41
N TYR A 172 9.63 -17.69 1.37
CA TYR A 172 8.81 -18.88 1.42
C TYR A 172 8.08 -19.07 0.09
N ARG A 173 8.30 -20.22 -0.54
CA ARG A 173 7.80 -20.57 -1.88
C ARG A 173 6.95 -21.83 -1.82
N ASP A 174 5.91 -21.91 -2.64
CA ASP A 174 5.05 -23.10 -2.73
C ASP A 174 5.65 -24.13 -3.70
N VAL A 175 6.34 -25.13 -3.18
CA VAL A 175 7.10 -26.09 -4.01
C VAL A 175 6.25 -27.24 -4.53
N ALA A 176 5.14 -27.56 -3.86
CA ALA A 176 4.32 -28.74 -4.18
C ALA A 176 2.91 -28.60 -3.59
N ASP A 177 2.09 -27.72 -4.16
CA ASP A 177 0.67 -27.51 -3.86
C ASP A 177 0.35 -27.34 -2.37
N ASN A 178 0.45 -26.10 -1.88
CA ASN A 178 0.26 -25.71 -0.47
C ASN A 178 1.39 -26.19 0.46
N ASN A 179 2.55 -26.54 -0.09
CA ASN A 179 3.72 -26.93 0.68
C ASN A 179 4.79 -25.86 0.63
N PHE A 180 4.51 -24.76 1.33
CA PHE A 180 5.46 -23.68 1.50
C PHE A 180 6.70 -24.13 2.25
N GLN A 181 7.85 -23.83 1.67
CA GLN A 181 9.17 -24.09 2.23
C GLN A 181 10.05 -22.85 2.12
N GLU A 182 10.97 -22.72 3.07
CA GLU A 182 12.00 -21.69 3.01
C GLU A 182 13.02 -22.06 1.94
N GLU A 183 13.28 -21.15 1.01
CA GLU A 183 14.32 -21.29 -0.01
C GLU A 183 15.38 -20.20 0.16
N ASN A 184 16.56 -20.43 -0.43
CA ASN A 184 17.66 -19.48 -0.37
C ASN A 184 17.29 -18.19 -1.10
N THR A 185 17.03 -17.14 -0.33
CA THR A 185 16.52 -15.88 -0.86
C THR A 185 17.53 -15.20 -1.81
N VAL A 186 18.84 -15.35 -1.56
CA VAL A 186 19.91 -14.73 -2.36
C VAL A 186 19.97 -15.30 -3.78
N GLU A 187 19.50 -16.54 -3.99
CA GLU A 187 19.46 -17.15 -5.32
C GLU A 187 18.46 -16.46 -6.26
N TYR A 188 17.45 -15.78 -5.72
CA TYR A 188 16.38 -15.12 -6.49
C TYR A 188 16.36 -13.59 -6.31
N PHE A 189 16.94 -13.12 -5.20
CA PHE A 189 17.03 -11.72 -4.81
C PHE A 189 18.48 -11.41 -4.44
N PRO A 190 19.36 -11.17 -5.43
CA PRO A 190 20.78 -10.92 -5.22
C PRO A 190 21.03 -9.62 -4.42
N GLU A 191 20.05 -8.74 -4.33
CA GLU A 191 20.09 -7.55 -3.48
C GLU A 191 19.97 -7.86 -1.97
N PHE A 192 19.46 -9.03 -1.59
CA PHE A 192 19.25 -9.43 -0.20
C PHE A 192 20.46 -10.13 0.42
N ILE A 193 21.65 -9.56 0.18
CA ILE A 193 22.91 -10.05 0.73
C ILE A 193 23.33 -9.27 1.98
N VAL A 194 23.71 -10.01 3.01
CA VAL A 194 24.38 -9.60 4.27
C VAL A 194 24.00 -8.20 4.76
N PHE A 195 23.09 -8.14 5.73
CA PHE A 195 22.71 -6.89 6.37
C PHE A 195 23.48 -6.68 7.68
N GLU A 196 23.95 -5.45 7.91
CA GLU A 196 24.62 -5.07 9.16
C GLU A 196 23.62 -4.79 10.30
N SER A 197 22.38 -4.48 9.93
CA SER A 197 21.25 -4.14 10.79
C SER A 197 19.99 -4.88 10.33
N ASN A 198 19.00 -5.01 11.21
CA ASN A 198 17.68 -5.52 10.86
C ASN A 198 17.01 -4.64 9.81
N VAL A 199 16.36 -5.26 8.83
CA VAL A 199 15.49 -4.58 7.86
C VAL A 199 14.11 -4.45 8.50
N LEU A 200 13.65 -3.21 8.71
CA LEU A 200 12.33 -2.93 9.30
C LEU A 200 11.27 -2.79 8.20
N LYS A 201 11.62 -2.13 7.10
CA LYS A 201 10.73 -1.96 5.96
C LYS A 201 11.49 -2.18 4.67
N PHE A 202 10.85 -2.81 3.69
CA PHE A 202 11.32 -2.85 2.32
C PHE A 202 10.13 -2.84 1.36
N VAL A 203 10.38 -2.30 0.17
CA VAL A 203 9.42 -2.19 -0.93
C VAL A 203 10.12 -2.53 -2.24
N MET A 204 9.39 -3.19 -3.14
CA MET A 204 9.90 -3.58 -4.46
C MET A 204 8.94 -3.11 -5.53
N LYS A 205 9.49 -2.66 -6.66
CA LYS A 205 8.74 -2.30 -7.86
C LYS A 205 9.44 -2.87 -9.08
N TYR A 206 8.69 -3.62 -9.89
CA TYR A 206 9.13 -4.04 -11.21
C TYR A 206 8.93 -2.89 -12.20
N ILE A 207 9.93 -2.64 -13.05
CA ILE A 207 9.97 -1.58 -14.06
C ILE A 207 10.51 -2.17 -15.37
N ASP A 208 10.42 -1.41 -16.47
CA ASP A 208 10.83 -1.83 -17.81
C ASP A 208 10.18 -3.16 -18.21
N ASN A 209 8.85 -3.27 -18.16
CA ASN A 209 8.10 -4.52 -18.39
C ASN A 209 8.65 -5.73 -17.60
N CYS A 210 8.87 -5.52 -16.30
CA CYS A 210 9.43 -6.51 -15.38
C CYS A 210 10.87 -6.98 -15.71
N GLN A 211 11.60 -6.29 -16.58
CA GLN A 211 13.01 -6.61 -16.85
C GLN A 211 13.93 -6.11 -15.73
N LYS A 212 13.53 -5.05 -15.03
CA LYS A 212 14.29 -4.53 -13.88
C LYS A 212 13.43 -4.51 -12.62
N ARG A 213 14.10 -4.66 -11.48
CA ARG A 213 13.50 -4.58 -10.15
C ARG A 213 14.20 -3.50 -9.34
N LEU A 214 13.42 -2.53 -8.87
CA LEU A 214 13.85 -1.49 -7.95
C LEU A 214 13.43 -1.88 -6.54
N THR A 215 14.40 -2.04 -5.64
CA THR A 215 14.18 -2.49 -4.26
C THR A 215 14.72 -1.44 -3.29
N ALA A 216 13.86 -0.88 -2.46
CA ALA A 216 14.24 0.05 -1.38
C ALA A 216 14.11 -0.65 -0.03
N MET A 217 15.12 -0.51 0.83
CA MET A 217 15.21 -1.14 2.15
C MET A 217 15.57 -0.09 3.21
N GLY A 218 14.92 -0.21 4.35
CA GLY A 218 15.01 0.71 5.48
C GLY A 218 15.37 -0.05 6.73
N PHE A 219 16.47 0.34 7.35
CA PHE A 219 17.10 -0.43 8.40
C PHE A 219 16.82 0.15 9.79
N GLN A 220 16.91 -0.70 10.80
CA GLN A 220 16.84 -0.28 12.21
C GLN A 220 17.97 0.67 12.61
N SER A 221 19.14 0.58 11.99
CA SER A 221 20.24 1.54 12.19
C SER A 221 19.94 2.92 11.61
N GLY A 222 18.92 3.02 10.75
CA GLY A 222 18.63 4.21 9.95
C GLY A 222 19.34 4.26 8.60
N GLN A 223 20.13 3.24 8.25
CA GLN A 223 20.58 3.08 6.87
C GLN A 223 19.36 2.96 5.93
N ILE A 224 19.50 3.50 4.73
CA ILE A 224 18.61 3.31 3.59
C ILE A 224 19.44 2.68 2.49
N ARG A 225 18.89 1.67 1.83
CA ARG A 225 19.52 1.03 0.67
C ARG A 225 18.55 0.96 -0.48
N LEU A 226 18.96 1.42 -1.64
CA LEU A 226 18.21 1.34 -2.88
C LEU A 226 19.02 0.54 -3.89
N THR A 227 18.45 -0.53 -4.43
CA THR A 227 19.10 -1.38 -5.43
C THR A 227 18.27 -1.46 -6.69
N LEU A 228 18.95 -1.43 -7.83
CA LEU A 228 18.38 -1.73 -9.14
C LEU A 228 18.96 -3.06 -9.61
N VAL A 229 18.09 -4.02 -9.93
CA VAL A 229 18.45 -5.39 -10.28
C VAL A 229 17.96 -5.70 -11.68
N ASP A 230 18.79 -6.39 -12.47
CA ASP A 230 18.37 -7.03 -13.71
C ASP A 230 17.69 -8.36 -13.35
N VAL A 231 16.41 -8.50 -13.68
CA VAL A 231 15.60 -9.66 -13.28
C VAL A 231 16.02 -10.90 -14.06
N LYS A 232 16.42 -10.74 -15.32
CA LYS A 232 16.76 -11.85 -16.21
C LYS A 232 18.14 -12.42 -15.91
N GLU A 233 19.14 -11.54 -15.78
CA GLU A 233 20.50 -11.94 -15.43
C GLU A 233 20.66 -12.18 -13.92
N ASN A 234 19.66 -11.79 -13.12
CA ASN A 234 19.64 -11.92 -11.67
C ASN A 234 20.89 -11.30 -11.03
N THR A 235 21.22 -10.06 -11.43
CA THR A 235 22.38 -9.31 -10.94
C THR A 235 22.03 -7.91 -10.50
N VAL A 236 22.70 -7.44 -9.45
CA VAL A 236 22.56 -6.06 -8.98
C VAL A 236 23.28 -5.11 -9.94
N LEU A 237 22.52 -4.30 -10.67
CA LEU A 237 23.05 -3.29 -11.59
C LEU A 237 23.57 -2.06 -10.86
N LYS A 238 22.82 -1.61 -9.85
CA LYS A 238 23.17 -0.44 -9.03
C LYS A 238 22.79 -0.68 -7.58
N ASN A 239 23.60 -0.13 -6.68
CA ASN A 239 23.37 -0.16 -5.24
C ASN A 239 23.75 1.21 -4.67
N TRP A 240 22.78 1.87 -4.05
CA TRP A 240 22.92 3.18 -3.43
C TRP A 240 22.55 3.09 -1.96
N THR A 241 23.26 3.85 -1.14
CA THR A 241 23.04 3.87 0.30
C THR A 241 23.08 5.29 0.82
N ASP A 242 22.21 5.58 1.78
CA ASP A 242 22.24 6.80 2.58
C ASP A 242 21.99 6.44 4.05
N GLU A 243 22.20 7.38 4.97
CA GLU A 243 22.09 7.14 6.40
C GLU A 243 21.25 8.21 7.08
N HIS A 244 20.13 7.77 7.66
CA HIS A 244 19.35 8.53 8.60
C HIS A 244 19.81 8.21 10.02
N ASN A 245 19.89 9.20 10.90
CA ASN A 245 20.34 9.02 12.28
C ASN A 245 19.27 8.42 13.20
N SER A 246 18.33 7.63 12.65
CA SER A 246 17.24 6.99 13.41
C SER A 246 16.60 5.86 12.61
N PRO A 247 15.95 4.87 13.27
CA PRO A 247 15.30 3.75 12.59
C PRO A 247 14.30 4.21 11.52
N VAL A 248 14.35 3.58 10.34
CA VAL A 248 13.38 3.80 9.27
C VAL A 248 12.03 3.20 9.67
N THR A 249 10.95 3.98 9.57
CA THR A 249 9.61 3.58 10.01
C THR A 249 8.69 3.20 8.85
N SER A 250 8.79 3.90 7.71
CA SER A 250 8.05 3.61 6.48
C SER A 250 8.84 4.01 5.23
N LEU A 251 8.61 3.28 4.13
CA LEU A 251 9.18 3.48 2.81
C LEU A 251 8.10 3.38 1.75
N VAL A 252 8.11 4.30 0.78
CA VAL A 252 7.19 4.25 -0.38
C VAL A 252 7.95 4.64 -1.65
N LEU A 253 7.94 3.74 -2.64
CA LEU A 253 8.35 4.05 -4.01
C LEU A 253 7.12 4.53 -4.78
N PHE A 254 7.19 5.72 -5.37
CA PHE A 254 6.05 6.33 -6.05
C PHE A 254 6.49 7.14 -7.27
N ASN A 255 5.54 7.39 -8.16
CA ASN A 255 5.70 8.34 -9.26
C ASN A 255 5.05 9.66 -8.84
N PRO A 256 5.69 10.83 -9.03
CA PRO A 256 5.09 12.11 -8.66
C PRO A 256 3.78 12.40 -9.40
N GLN A 257 3.65 11.92 -10.64
CA GLN A 257 2.44 12.02 -11.44
C GLN A 257 1.65 10.71 -11.41
N ASN A 258 0.33 10.84 -11.26
CA ASN A 258 -0.63 9.77 -11.31
C ASN A 258 -1.16 9.64 -12.75
N GLN A 259 -0.62 8.69 -13.51
CA GLN A 259 -1.13 8.37 -14.84
C GLN A 259 -2.17 7.25 -14.70
N ALA A 260 -3.42 7.63 -14.42
CA ALA A 260 -4.53 6.69 -14.51
C ALA A 260 -4.83 6.45 -16.01
N PRO A 261 -4.85 5.18 -16.48
CA PRO A 261 -5.15 4.90 -17.87
C PRO A 261 -6.56 5.39 -18.21
N CYS A 262 -6.70 6.00 -19.39
CA CYS A 262 -8.01 6.40 -19.90
C CYS A 262 -8.88 5.14 -20.08
N PRO A 263 -10.13 5.12 -19.57
CA PRO A 263 -11.01 3.99 -19.80
C PRO A 263 -11.21 3.71 -21.30
N GLN A 264 -11.17 2.42 -21.67
CA GLN A 264 -11.25 1.98 -23.07
C GLN A 264 -12.48 2.50 -23.83
N PHE A 265 -13.59 2.76 -23.13
CA PHE A 265 -14.81 3.28 -23.74
C PHE A 265 -14.74 4.79 -24.08
N ILE A 266 -13.73 5.50 -23.57
CA ILE A 266 -13.47 6.92 -23.86
C ILE A 266 -12.42 7.05 -24.98
N ASP A 267 -11.44 6.16 -25.01
CA ASP A 267 -10.37 6.22 -26.01
C ASP A 267 -10.79 5.61 -27.35
N SER A 268 -11.38 6.45 -28.21
CA SER A 268 -11.79 6.06 -29.57
C SER A 268 -10.62 6.05 -30.57
N ASN A 269 -9.41 6.44 -30.17
CA ASN A 269 -8.24 6.56 -31.05
C ASN A 269 -7.18 5.53 -30.66
N GLN A 270 -7.51 4.24 -30.78
CA GLN A 270 -6.48 3.22 -30.91
C GLN A 270 -5.76 3.46 -32.25
N SER A 271 -4.60 4.10 -32.22
CA SER A 271 -3.55 3.69 -33.15
C SER A 271 -3.27 2.22 -32.84
N GLU A 272 -3.47 1.34 -33.82
CA GLU A 272 -3.13 -0.10 -33.75
C GLU A 272 -1.62 -0.36 -33.58
N ASP A 273 -0.80 0.69 -33.49
CA ASP A 273 0.55 0.63 -32.97
C ASP A 273 0.49 0.94 -31.47
N GLY A 274 0.78 -0.08 -30.66
CA GLY A 274 0.89 0.04 -29.21
C GLY A 274 1.71 1.27 -28.86
N ILE A 275 1.05 2.22 -28.19
CA ILE A 275 1.76 3.22 -27.42
C ILE A 275 2.50 2.40 -26.38
N GLU A 276 3.77 2.09 -26.68
CA GLU A 276 4.78 1.92 -25.65
C GLU A 276 4.61 3.16 -24.79
N ASP A 277 3.91 3.03 -23.67
CA ASP A 277 3.94 4.02 -22.61
C ASP A 277 5.42 4.34 -22.47
N GLU A 278 5.85 5.56 -22.81
CA GLU A 278 7.18 6.02 -22.45
C GLU A 278 7.19 5.90 -20.93
N GLU A 279 7.70 4.77 -20.42
CA GLU A 279 7.59 4.42 -19.01
C GLU A 279 8.12 5.62 -18.26
N ASN A 280 7.22 6.31 -17.54
CA ASN A 280 7.58 7.51 -16.82
C ASN A 280 8.50 7.08 -15.67
N ASN A 281 9.79 7.07 -15.99
CA ASN A 281 10.88 6.54 -15.18
C ASN A 281 11.25 7.49 -14.02
N ASP A 282 10.41 8.47 -13.75
CA ASP A 282 10.50 9.38 -12.62
C ASP A 282 9.93 8.70 -11.37
N PHE A 283 10.72 7.78 -10.80
CA PHE A 283 10.44 7.22 -9.48
C PHE A 283 11.07 8.09 -8.40
N SER A 284 10.30 8.36 -7.36
CA SER A 284 10.77 8.98 -6.12
C SER A 284 10.64 8.00 -4.96
N LEU A 285 11.48 8.16 -3.95
CA LEU A 285 11.48 7.36 -2.73
C LEU A 285 11.15 8.27 -1.55
N LEU A 286 10.01 8.03 -0.90
CA LEU A 286 9.67 8.63 0.38
C LEU A 286 10.21 7.75 1.50
N VAL A 287 10.99 8.35 2.39
CA VAL A 287 11.52 7.72 3.60
C VAL A 287 11.05 8.49 4.83
N THR A 288 10.52 7.76 5.80
CA THR A 288 10.19 8.28 7.12
C THR A 288 11.07 7.61 8.16
N SER A 289 11.43 8.34 9.21
CA SER A 289 12.32 7.81 10.25
C SER A 289 11.88 8.32 11.61
N ALA A 290 12.28 7.61 12.66
CA ALA A 290 11.71 7.81 13.98
C ALA A 290 11.96 9.22 14.57
N LEU A 291 13.11 9.82 14.28
CA LEU A 291 13.58 11.06 14.92
C LEU A 291 13.97 12.15 13.91
N MET A 292 13.62 11.98 12.63
CA MET A 292 13.98 12.95 11.59
C MET A 292 12.76 13.30 10.74
N PRO A 293 12.74 14.51 10.14
CA PRO A 293 11.77 14.84 9.12
C PRO A 293 11.75 13.79 8.01
N ALA A 294 10.55 13.52 7.48
CA ALA A 294 10.38 12.69 6.31
C ALA A 294 11.15 13.28 5.12
N THR A 295 11.77 12.41 4.33
CA THR A 295 12.67 12.78 3.24
C THR A 295 12.19 12.15 1.93
N VAL A 296 12.14 12.93 0.87
CA VAL A 296 11.78 12.47 -0.48
C VAL A 296 13.00 12.56 -1.38
N TYR A 297 13.54 11.42 -1.77
CA TYR A 297 14.56 11.32 -2.81
C TYR A 297 13.88 11.32 -4.18
N ARG A 298 14.30 12.22 -5.06
CA ARG A 298 13.62 12.51 -6.33
C ARG A 298 14.33 11.90 -7.50
N ASN A 299 13.56 11.29 -8.40
CA ASN A 299 14.05 10.66 -9.63
C ASN A 299 15.23 9.71 -9.36
N VAL A 300 15.00 8.75 -8.47
CA VAL A 300 16.05 7.90 -7.90
C VAL A 300 16.78 7.04 -8.93
N LEU A 301 16.18 6.80 -10.10
CA LEU A 301 16.86 6.10 -11.19
C LEU A 301 17.98 6.94 -11.83
N THR A 302 17.83 8.26 -11.84
CA THR A 302 18.78 9.21 -12.44
C THR A 302 19.68 9.85 -11.39
N ASN A 303 19.11 10.27 -10.25
CA ASN A 303 19.80 11.00 -9.19
C ASN A 303 20.23 10.13 -8.00
N ALA A 304 19.98 8.82 -8.04
CA ALA A 304 20.25 7.93 -6.91
C ALA A 304 19.57 8.43 -5.62
N LEU A 305 20.35 8.64 -4.56
CA LEU A 305 19.90 9.21 -3.29
C LEU A 305 20.49 10.62 -3.05
N ASP A 306 20.99 11.29 -4.10
CA ASP A 306 21.68 12.59 -3.96
C ASP A 306 20.72 13.79 -4.01
N ASP A 307 19.62 13.69 -4.77
CA ASP A 307 18.62 14.76 -4.87
C ASP A 307 17.43 14.47 -3.93
N TYR A 308 17.42 15.12 -2.76
CA TYR A 308 16.37 14.94 -1.77
C TYR A 308 15.73 16.24 -1.29
N LEU A 309 14.49 16.14 -0.82
CA LEU A 309 13.75 17.20 -0.15
C LEU A 309 13.28 16.74 1.22
N LEU A 310 13.44 17.58 2.23
CA LEU A 310 12.83 17.37 3.55
C LEU A 310 11.38 17.86 3.51
N ILE A 311 10.48 17.08 4.09
CA ILE A 311 9.09 17.47 4.31
C ILE A 311 9.04 18.32 5.58
N PRO A 312 8.71 19.62 5.48
CA PRO A 312 8.76 20.54 6.62
C PRO A 312 7.75 20.13 7.69
N ASP A 313 8.12 20.30 8.95
CA ASP A 313 7.28 20.03 10.14
C ASP A 313 6.71 18.60 10.23
N SER A 314 7.25 17.64 9.47
CA SER A 314 6.78 16.25 9.49
C SER A 314 7.11 15.50 10.78
N ASP A 315 8.12 15.94 11.52
CA ASP A 315 8.55 15.45 12.84
C ASP A 315 7.94 16.25 14.02
N LYS A 316 7.04 17.19 13.73
CA LYS A 316 6.42 18.04 14.76
C LYS A 316 5.45 17.29 15.66
N TYR A 317 4.80 16.25 15.13
CA TYR A 317 3.77 15.47 15.82
C TYR A 317 4.32 14.11 16.25
N ASP A 318 5.45 14.13 16.95
CA ASP A 318 6.19 12.93 17.37
C ASP A 318 6.74 12.16 16.15
N THR A 319 6.90 10.84 16.25
CA THR A 319 7.42 9.99 15.18
C THR A 319 6.41 9.75 14.04
N PRO A 320 6.78 9.96 12.76
CA PRO A 320 6.07 9.41 11.61
C PRO A 320 6.15 7.88 11.60
N LEU A 321 5.02 7.18 11.59
CA LEU A 321 4.95 5.71 11.68
C LEU A 321 4.65 5.04 10.34
N CYS A 322 3.80 5.67 9.52
CA CYS A 322 3.35 5.12 8.25
C CYS A 322 3.18 6.24 7.23
N SER A 323 3.21 5.86 5.96
CA SER A 323 3.04 6.81 4.86
C SER A 323 2.23 6.19 3.72
N CYS A 324 1.52 7.05 3.01
CA CYS A 324 0.78 6.71 1.80
C CYS A 324 0.99 7.82 0.77
N VAL A 325 0.99 7.47 -0.51
CA VAL A 325 1.13 8.43 -1.60
C VAL A 325 -0.06 8.26 -2.53
N VAL A 326 -0.83 9.33 -2.70
CA VAL A 326 -2.10 9.30 -3.41
C VAL A 326 -2.49 10.72 -3.80
N ASP A 327 -2.97 10.86 -5.03
CA ASP A 327 -3.64 12.05 -5.55
C ASP A 327 -4.98 12.24 -4.83
N ILE A 328 -5.00 13.13 -3.84
CA ILE A 328 -6.17 13.39 -2.98
C ILE A 328 -7.06 14.53 -3.47
N ASP A 329 -6.54 15.36 -4.38
CA ASP A 329 -7.25 16.49 -4.99
C ASP A 329 -7.58 16.28 -6.47
N PHE A 330 -7.30 15.08 -6.96
CA PHE A 330 -7.59 14.61 -8.30
C PHE A 330 -6.95 15.51 -9.37
N ASP A 331 -5.79 16.11 -9.12
CA ASP A 331 -5.13 16.97 -10.11
C ASP A 331 -4.09 16.24 -10.98
N GLY A 332 -3.92 14.93 -10.75
CA GLY A 332 -2.96 14.09 -11.44
C GLY A 332 -1.55 14.11 -10.84
N HIS A 333 -1.32 14.83 -9.74
CA HIS A 333 -0.08 14.77 -8.95
C HIS A 333 -0.37 14.09 -7.62
N ASN A 334 0.54 13.23 -7.18
CA ASN A 334 0.35 12.54 -5.92
C ASN A 334 0.77 13.41 -4.73
N GLU A 335 -0.10 13.50 -3.73
CA GLU A 335 0.22 14.04 -2.41
C GLU A 335 0.84 12.96 -1.51
N ILE A 336 1.54 13.43 -0.47
CA ILE A 336 2.14 12.59 0.55
C ILE A 336 1.32 12.68 1.83
N LEU A 337 0.85 11.53 2.30
CA LEU A 337 0.17 11.38 3.57
C LEU A 337 1.10 10.72 4.60
N LEU A 338 1.23 11.33 5.78
CA LEU A 338 2.03 10.81 6.89
C LEU A 338 1.15 10.60 8.12
N GLY A 339 1.16 9.37 8.66
CA GLY A 339 0.53 9.04 9.93
C GLY A 339 1.57 9.06 11.04
N THR A 340 1.23 9.69 12.16
CA THR A 340 2.18 9.94 13.26
C THR A 340 1.79 9.26 14.56
N TYR A 341 2.78 9.02 15.43
CA TYR A 341 2.54 8.58 16.80
C TYR A 341 1.78 9.63 17.60
N GLY A 342 1.99 10.92 17.30
CA GLY A 342 1.29 12.06 17.87
C GLY A 342 -0.19 12.18 17.50
N GLN A 343 -0.79 11.13 16.91
CA GLN A 343 -2.23 11.04 16.61
C GLN A 343 -2.68 11.96 15.47
N GLU A 344 -1.76 12.38 14.62
CA GLU A 344 -2.04 13.24 13.47
C GLU A 344 -1.83 12.51 12.14
N LEU A 345 -2.73 12.78 11.19
CA LEU A 345 -2.54 12.54 9.76
C LEU A 345 -2.22 13.87 9.09
N LEU A 346 -1.11 13.92 8.38
CA LEU A 346 -0.59 15.11 7.70
C LEU A 346 -0.62 14.88 6.19
N ALA A 347 -1.17 15.83 5.43
CA ALA A 347 -1.17 15.78 3.98
C ALA A 347 -0.28 16.87 3.39
N TYR A 348 0.62 16.51 2.48
CA TYR A 348 1.57 17.41 1.86
C TYR A 348 1.45 17.39 0.34
N LYS A 349 1.52 18.58 -0.26
CA LYS A 349 1.54 18.76 -1.71
C LYS A 349 2.86 19.34 -2.18
N PHE A 350 3.33 18.87 -3.32
CA PHE A 350 4.50 19.43 -3.95
C PHE A 350 4.15 20.72 -4.69
N VAL A 351 4.75 21.83 -4.28
CA VAL A 351 4.55 23.15 -4.88
C VAL A 351 5.83 23.57 -5.60
N VAL A 352 5.69 23.94 -6.88
CA VAL A 352 6.81 24.44 -7.69
C VAL A 352 6.99 25.94 -7.45
N ASP A 353 8.20 26.36 -7.05
CA ASP A 353 8.51 27.79 -6.89
C ASP A 353 8.62 28.45 -8.28
N LYS A 354 7.58 29.22 -8.64
CA LYS A 354 7.54 29.96 -9.92
C LYS A 354 8.67 31.01 -10.04
N SER A 355 9.31 31.39 -8.94
CA SER A 355 10.37 32.41 -8.90
C SER A 355 11.79 31.84 -9.08
N ARG A 356 12.00 30.57 -8.77
CA ARG A 356 13.31 29.90 -8.83
C ARG A 356 13.22 28.71 -9.78
N SER A 357 13.87 28.83 -10.93
CA SER A 357 13.90 27.77 -11.95
C SER A 357 14.25 26.40 -11.34
N LYS A 358 13.25 25.50 -11.34
CA LYS A 358 13.33 24.06 -11.00
C LYS A 358 13.46 23.64 -9.53
N LYS A 359 13.23 24.53 -8.55
CA LYS A 359 13.13 24.10 -7.14
C LYS A 359 11.69 24.17 -6.67
N GLY A 360 11.16 23.06 -6.17
CA GLY A 360 9.88 23.00 -5.49
C GLY A 360 10.07 22.47 -4.07
N SER A 361 9.04 22.58 -3.26
CA SER A 361 9.02 22.12 -1.87
C SER A 361 7.67 21.48 -1.56
N TYR A 362 7.67 20.60 -0.57
CA TYR A 362 6.41 20.11 -0.01
C TYR A 362 5.84 21.14 0.96
N GLU A 363 4.55 21.42 0.82
CA GLU A 363 3.79 22.30 1.71
C GLU A 363 2.66 21.50 2.35
N LEU A 364 2.40 21.77 3.64
CA LEU A 364 1.33 21.11 4.38
C LEU A 364 -0.03 21.64 3.90
N LEU A 365 -0.86 20.75 3.35
CA LEU A 365 -2.22 21.06 2.91
C LEU A 365 -3.20 21.10 4.09
N TRP A 366 -3.22 20.02 4.86
CA TRP A 366 -4.15 19.87 5.99
C TRP A 366 -3.62 18.86 7.01
N THR A 367 -4.20 18.94 8.21
CA THR A 367 -3.94 18.02 9.32
C THR A 367 -5.25 17.48 9.86
N ARG A 368 -5.26 16.22 10.28
CA ARG A 368 -6.41 15.60 10.94
C ARG A 368 -5.98 14.83 12.18
N SER A 369 -6.52 15.24 13.32
CA SER A 369 -6.30 14.57 14.60
C SER A 369 -7.20 13.34 14.76
N PHE A 370 -6.65 12.30 15.37
CA PHE A 370 -7.33 11.08 15.78
C PHE A 370 -7.23 10.90 17.30
N ALA A 371 -8.03 9.99 17.85
CA ALA A 371 -7.98 9.69 19.29
C ALA A 371 -6.79 8.80 19.70
N PHE A 372 -6.12 8.19 18.72
CA PHE A 372 -5.03 7.24 18.93
C PHE A 372 -3.97 7.37 17.83
N PRO A 373 -2.71 6.98 18.09
CA PRO A 373 -1.62 6.99 17.12
C PRO A 373 -1.99 6.33 15.79
N VAL A 374 -1.59 6.93 14.66
CA VAL A 374 -1.85 6.41 13.31
C VAL A 374 -0.74 5.45 12.93
N THR A 375 -1.06 4.15 12.83
CA THR A 375 -0.06 3.08 12.63
C THR A 375 -0.06 2.51 11.21
N GLY A 376 -1.12 2.73 10.42
CA GLY A 376 -1.20 2.24 9.05
C GLY A 376 -2.01 3.18 8.17
N LEU A 377 -1.61 3.31 6.92
CA LEU A 377 -2.31 4.07 5.90
C LEU A 377 -2.39 3.22 4.63
N ASP A 378 -3.54 3.25 3.98
CA ASP A 378 -3.69 2.69 2.65
C ASP A 378 -4.70 3.48 1.82
N SER A 379 -4.60 3.34 0.50
CA SER A 379 -5.52 3.92 -0.46
C SER A 379 -6.03 2.86 -1.44
N LEU A 380 -7.34 2.69 -1.48
CA LEU A 380 -8.02 1.69 -2.29
C LEU A 380 -9.51 2.04 -2.45
N ASP A 381 -10.08 1.56 -3.54
CA ASP A 381 -11.53 1.62 -3.78
C ASP A 381 -12.24 0.54 -2.96
N ILE A 382 -12.42 0.78 -1.65
CA ILE A 382 -13.05 -0.19 -0.74
C ILE A 382 -14.56 -0.26 -0.96
N MET A 383 -15.15 0.79 -1.54
CA MET A 383 -16.57 0.91 -1.82
C MET A 383 -16.97 0.25 -3.16
N GLY A 384 -16.01 0.04 -4.06
CA GLY A 384 -16.20 -0.60 -5.36
C GLY A 384 -16.85 0.32 -6.41
N ASP A 385 -16.75 1.63 -6.24
CA ASP A 385 -17.37 2.63 -7.12
C ASP A 385 -16.36 3.29 -8.08
N GLY A 386 -15.10 2.85 -8.06
CA GLY A 386 -14.01 3.38 -8.87
C GLY A 386 -13.24 4.51 -8.20
N MET A 387 -13.67 5.02 -7.04
CA MET A 387 -12.98 6.06 -6.29
C MET A 387 -12.09 5.45 -5.22
N LYS A 388 -10.91 6.03 -5.00
CA LYS A 388 -10.04 5.58 -3.91
C LYS A 388 -10.43 6.25 -2.59
N ASP A 389 -10.73 5.44 -1.59
CA ASP A 389 -10.90 5.87 -0.20
C ASP A 389 -9.57 5.83 0.55
N LEU A 390 -9.44 6.65 1.58
CA LEU A 390 -8.31 6.62 2.50
C LEU A 390 -8.65 5.74 3.71
N CYS A 391 -7.82 4.74 3.93
CA CYS A 391 -7.95 3.83 5.05
C CYS A 391 -6.89 4.16 6.10
N VAL A 392 -7.35 4.65 7.25
CA VAL A 392 -6.49 5.12 8.34
C VAL A 392 -6.61 4.18 9.52
N VAL A 393 -5.57 3.39 9.75
CA VAL A 393 -5.47 2.51 10.91
C VAL A 393 -4.83 3.27 12.05
N THR A 394 -5.58 3.42 13.14
CA THR A 394 -5.07 3.89 14.43
C THR A 394 -4.79 2.70 15.34
N LEU A 395 -4.10 2.92 16.46
CA LEU A 395 -3.84 1.84 17.43
C LEU A 395 -5.10 1.08 17.86
N LYS A 396 -6.31 1.69 17.86
CA LYS A 396 -7.52 1.03 18.36
C LYS A 396 -8.67 0.93 17.36
N GLY A 397 -8.48 1.35 16.12
CA GLY A 397 -9.58 1.42 15.16
C GLY A 397 -9.13 1.68 13.74
N LEU A 398 -9.97 1.31 12.78
CA LEU A 398 -9.82 1.65 11.38
C LEU A 398 -10.88 2.70 11.00
N HIS A 399 -10.43 3.77 10.37
CA HIS A 399 -11.27 4.80 9.75
C HIS A 399 -11.23 4.66 8.24
N ILE A 400 -12.38 4.73 7.60
CA ILE A 400 -12.52 4.86 6.14
C ILE A 400 -12.93 6.30 5.88
N LEU A 401 -12.05 7.06 5.22
CA LEU A 401 -12.31 8.44 4.84
C LEU A 401 -12.62 8.50 3.35
N GLN A 402 -13.74 9.13 3.02
CA GLN A 402 -14.21 9.31 1.65
C GLN A 402 -14.06 10.79 1.26
N PRO A 403 -13.66 11.11 0.02
CA PRO A 403 -13.68 12.48 -0.47
C PRO A 403 -15.12 13.01 -0.52
N ASP A 404 -15.29 14.34 -0.48
CA ASP A 404 -16.61 14.95 -0.60
C ASP A 404 -17.24 14.65 -1.97
N LEU A 405 -18.33 13.86 -1.96
CA LEU A 405 -18.95 13.36 -3.18
C LEU A 405 -19.46 14.47 -4.12
N PRO A 406 -20.06 15.58 -3.63
CA PRO A 406 -20.38 16.73 -4.47
C PRO A 406 -19.17 17.33 -5.20
N GLU A 407 -18.05 17.55 -4.51
CA GLU A 407 -16.80 18.07 -5.12
C GLU A 407 -16.28 17.12 -6.19
N VAL A 408 -16.28 15.81 -5.92
CA VAL A 408 -15.84 14.83 -6.93
C VAL A 408 -16.80 14.80 -8.13
N ALA A 409 -18.11 14.85 -7.90
CA ALA A 409 -19.09 14.89 -8.98
C ALA A 409 -18.90 16.11 -9.89
N GLU A 410 -18.55 17.26 -9.32
CA GLU A 410 -18.22 18.47 -10.09
C GLU A 410 -16.98 18.26 -10.96
N VAL A 411 -15.89 17.70 -10.42
CA VAL A 411 -14.67 17.38 -11.20
C VAL A 411 -14.95 16.36 -12.30
N CYS A 412 -15.75 15.34 -12.02
CA CYS A 412 -16.18 14.36 -13.02
C CYS A 412 -16.96 15.04 -14.15
N LEU A 413 -17.91 15.92 -13.81
CA LEU A 413 -18.70 16.66 -14.78
C LEU A 413 -17.83 17.58 -15.65
N GLU A 414 -16.92 18.34 -15.03
CA GLU A 414 -15.97 19.21 -15.74
C GLU A 414 -15.14 18.42 -16.76
N ARG A 415 -14.64 17.25 -16.38
CA ARG A 415 -13.86 16.36 -17.27
C ARG A 415 -14.72 15.78 -18.39
N LEU A 416 -15.95 15.36 -18.09
CA LEU A 416 -16.88 14.85 -19.09
C LEU A 416 -17.26 15.92 -20.12
N ILE A 417 -17.43 17.18 -19.69
CA ILE A 417 -17.68 18.32 -20.59
C ILE A 417 -16.47 18.53 -21.51
N LEU A 418 -15.26 18.57 -20.96
CA LEU A 418 -14.04 18.72 -21.76
C LEU A 418 -13.88 17.59 -22.78
N LEU A 419 -14.18 16.35 -22.40
CA LEU A 419 -14.17 15.21 -23.31
C LEU A 419 -15.21 15.36 -24.42
N ALA A 420 -16.45 15.71 -24.09
CA ALA A 420 -17.52 15.92 -25.05
C ALA A 420 -17.20 17.05 -26.04
N GLU A 421 -16.61 18.15 -25.57
CA GLU A 421 -16.17 19.28 -26.40
C GLU A 421 -14.97 18.91 -27.27
N SER A 422 -14.06 18.05 -26.80
CA SER A 422 -12.92 17.57 -27.58
C SER A 422 -13.30 16.54 -28.66
N GLY A 423 -14.42 15.84 -28.47
CA GLY A 423 -14.90 14.77 -29.36
C GLY A 423 -16.00 15.19 -30.36
N SER A 424 -16.44 16.45 -30.36
CA SER A 424 -17.53 16.91 -31.23
C SER A 424 -17.10 17.96 -32.25
N GLU A 425 -17.08 17.57 -33.53
CA GLU A 425 -17.80 18.39 -34.51
C GLU A 425 -19.24 18.50 -33.98
N ILE A 426 -19.58 19.69 -33.50
CA ILE A 426 -20.77 19.98 -32.71
C ILE A 426 -22.04 19.50 -33.43
N GLY A 427 -22.63 18.41 -32.95
CA GLY A 427 -23.98 17.99 -33.29
C GLY A 427 -25.02 18.67 -32.39
N ASP A 428 -26.17 19.02 -32.95
CA ASP A 428 -27.26 19.81 -32.35
C ASP A 428 -27.78 19.32 -30.97
N ASP A 429 -27.44 18.10 -30.54
CA ASP A 429 -27.85 17.51 -29.25
C ASP A 429 -27.25 18.21 -28.01
N TYR A 430 -26.05 18.81 -28.12
CA TYR A 430 -25.43 19.55 -27.01
C TYR A 430 -26.26 20.79 -26.60
N LEU A 431 -26.87 21.45 -27.58
CA LEU A 431 -27.73 22.62 -27.35
C LEU A 431 -29.07 22.23 -26.71
N GLN A 432 -29.48 20.97 -26.85
CA GLN A 432 -30.70 20.45 -26.27
C GLN A 432 -30.51 20.05 -24.80
N LEU A 433 -29.36 19.45 -24.46
CA LEU A 433 -28.99 19.15 -23.06
C LEU A 433 -28.78 20.41 -22.21
N GLN A 434 -28.19 21.48 -22.77
CA GLN A 434 -28.09 22.76 -22.08
C GLN A 434 -29.47 23.40 -21.81
N LYS A 435 -30.46 23.19 -22.69
CA LYS A 435 -31.83 23.70 -22.48
C LYS A 435 -32.57 22.93 -21.38
N GLU A 436 -32.43 21.61 -21.36
CA GLU A 436 -33.08 20.78 -20.34
C GLU A 436 -32.50 21.02 -18.93
N LEU A 437 -31.19 21.31 -18.81
CA LEU A 437 -30.56 21.65 -17.53
C LEU A 437 -30.95 23.04 -16.99
N VAL A 438 -31.29 23.99 -17.86
CA VAL A 438 -31.76 25.33 -17.45
C VAL A 438 -33.24 25.30 -17.05
N GLU A 439 -34.03 24.34 -17.54
CA GLU A 439 -35.44 24.16 -17.15
C GLU A 439 -35.63 23.36 -15.85
N LEU A 440 -34.56 22.80 -15.28
CA LEU A 440 -34.56 22.01 -14.04
C LEU A 440 -34.12 22.79 -12.78
N ASN A 441 -33.82 24.08 -12.92
CA ASN A 441 -33.69 25.05 -11.81
C ASN A 441 -34.86 26.05 -11.84
#